data_AF-A0A7J4KPN5-F1
#
_entry.id   AF-A0A7J4KPN5-F1
#
_cell.length_a   1.000
_cell.length_b   1.000
_cell.length_c   1.000
_cell.angle_alpha   90.00
_cell.angle_beta   90.00
_cell.angle_gamma   90.00
#
_symmetry.space_group_name_H-M   'P 1'
#
loop_
_entity.id
_entity.type
_entity.pdbx_description
1 polymer ?
#
loop_
_entity_poly.entity_id
_entity_poly.type
_entity_poly.pdbx_seq_one_letter_code
_entity_poly.pdbx_strand_id
1 'polypeptide(L)' 'MNKEESKRVQVSFSEKQWKLIEKLKGEMGVSDAEVVRNVVISWLSEKSFISTSIKKEKM' A
#
# COMPACT_ATOMS: atom_id res chain seq x y z
N MET A 1 1.61 17.73 -18.37
CA MET A 1 1.49 16.44 -17.66
C MET A 1 2.16 16.59 -16.31
N ASN A 2 1.39 16.75 -15.24
CA ASN A 2 1.96 16.70 -13.88
C ASN A 2 2.36 15.25 -13.62
N LYS A 3 3.66 14.98 -13.69
CA LYS A 3 4.24 13.71 -13.27
C LYS A 3 4.07 13.71 -11.76
N GLU A 4 3.11 12.98 -11.22
CA GLU A 4 3.05 12.75 -9.77
C GLU A 4 4.39 12.12 -9.38
N GLU A 5 5.22 12.89 -8.68
CA GLU A 5 6.51 12.41 -8.23
C GLU A 5 6.30 11.27 -7.24
N SER A 6 6.75 10.07 -7.60
CA SER A 6 6.75 8.94 -6.67
C SER A 6 7.59 9.31 -5.43
N LYS A 7 6.96 9.44 -4.27
CA LYS A 7 7.68 9.63 -3.00
C LYS A 7 8.13 8.26 -2.47
N ARG A 8 9.40 8.18 -2.04
CA ARG A 8 9.97 6.98 -1.43
C ARG A 8 9.95 7.13 0.09
N VAL A 9 9.46 6.11 0.78
CA VAL A 9 9.45 6.03 2.24
C VAL A 9 10.15 4.74 2.63
N GLN A 10 11.22 4.85 3.42
CA GLN A 10 11.89 3.68 3.98
C GLN A 10 11.18 3.26 5.27
N VAL A 11 10.87 1.98 5.39
CA VAL A 11 10.22 1.40 6.57
C VAL A 11 11.00 0.16 7.02
N SER A 12 10.99 -0.09 8.32
CA SER A 12 11.62 -1.27 8.91
C SER A 12 10.55 -2.16 9.52
N PHE A 13 10.60 -3.45 9.19
CA PHE A 13 9.75 -4.48 9.78
C PHE A 13 10.60 -5.42 10.64
N SER A 14 10.03 -5.92 11.72
CA SER A 14 10.61 -7.06 12.43
C SER A 14 10.59 -8.30 11.54
N GLU A 15 11.47 -9.27 11.83
CA GLU A 15 11.55 -10.51 11.07
C GLU A 15 10.21 -11.27 11.01
N LYS A 16 9.46 -11.26 12.11
CA LYS A 16 8.12 -11.89 12.17
C LYS A 16 7.12 -11.19 11.26
N GLN A 17 7.14 -9.86 11.21
CA GLN A 17 6.29 -9.08 10.30
C GLN A 17 6.68 -9.33 8.84
N TRP A 18 7.98 -9.38 8.55
CA TRP A 18 8.48 -9.66 7.21
C TRP A 18 8.05 -11.05 6.71
N LYS A 19 8.19 -12.08 7.56
CA LYS A 19 7.72 -13.45 7.26
C LYS A 19 6.22 -13.54 6.98
N LEU A 20 5.41 -12.63 7.51
CA LEU A 20 3.98 -12.55 7.17
C LEU A 20 3.79 -11.91 5.80
N ILE A 21 4.50 -10.81 5.52
CA ILE A 21 4.44 -10.09 4.23
C ILE A 21 4.92 -11.00 3.08
N GLU A 22 5.98 -11.78 3.29
CA GLU A 22 6.52 -12.67 2.25
C GLU A 22 5.53 -13.75 1.79
N LYS A 23 4.61 -14.18 2.67
CA LYS A 23 3.56 -15.14 2.29
C LYS A 23 2.56 -14.56 1.28
N LEU A 24 2.54 -13.25 1.12
CA LEU A 24 1.65 -12.54 0.19
C LEU A 24 2.31 -12.31 -1.17
N LYS A 25 3.60 -12.63 -1.33
CA LYS A 25 4.27 -12.59 -2.64
C LYS A 25 3.62 -13.58 -3.60
N GLY A 26 3.53 -13.19 -4.88
CA GLY A 26 2.84 -13.95 -5.92
C GLY A 26 1.37 -13.55 -6.04
N GLU A 27 0.64 -13.41 -4.93
CA GLU A 27 -0.76 -12.98 -4.92
C GLU A 27 -0.89 -11.44 -4.94
N MET A 28 -0.12 -10.75 -4.09
CA MET A 28 -0.19 -9.29 -3.95
C MET A 28 0.90 -8.54 -4.73
N GLY A 29 1.71 -9.23 -5.54
CA GLY A 29 2.78 -8.63 -6.33
C GLY A 29 4.05 -9.48 -6.37
N VAL A 30 5.00 -9.07 -7.21
CA VAL A 30 6.27 -9.80 -7.40
C VAL A 30 7.38 -9.18 -6.56
N SER A 31 7.47 -7.85 -6.52
CA SER A 31 8.45 -7.14 -5.71
C SER A 31 7.95 -6.82 -4.31
N ASP A 32 8.89 -6.70 -3.38
CA ASP A 32 8.65 -6.30 -1.99
C ASP A 32 7.85 -4.98 -1.89
N ALA A 33 8.23 -3.99 -2.70
CA ALA A 33 7.57 -2.69 -2.73
C ALA A 33 6.13 -2.77 -3.23
N GLU A 34 5.85 -3.62 -4.22
CA GLU A 34 4.49 -3.83 -4.73
C GLU A 34 3.61 -4.51 -3.68
N VAL A 35 4.11 -5.55 -3.03
CA VAL A 35 3.38 -6.26 -1.99
C VAL A 35 3.02 -5.29 -0.87
N VAL A 36 3.99 -4.52 -0.35
CA VAL A 36 3.74 -3.53 0.70
C VAL A 36 2.75 -2.46 0.24
N ARG A 37 2.90 -1.95 -0.99
CA ARG A 37 1.96 -0.96 -1.56
C ARG A 37 0.54 -1.53 -1.61
N ASN A 38 0.37 -2.74 -2.11
CA ASN A 38 -0.94 -3.35 -2.29
C ASN A 38 -1.59 -3.70 -0.94
N VAL A 39 -0.81 -4.11 0.06
CA VAL A 39 -1.29 -4.26 1.45
C VAL A 39 -1.83 -2.93 1.98
N VAL A 40 -1.09 -1.83 1.83
CA VAL A 40 -1.52 -0.50 2.29
C VAL A 40 -2.81 -0.05 1.60
N ILE A 41 -2.88 -0.17 0.27
CA ILE A 41 -4.08 0.22 -0.50
C ILE A 41 -5.29 -0.64 -0.10
N SER A 42 -5.09 -1.96 0.05
CA SER A 42 -6.16 -2.88 0.45
C SER A 42 -6.71 -2.53 1.84
N TRP A 43 -5.82 -2.24 2.80
CA TRP A 43 -6.23 -1.83 4.15
C TRP A 43 -6.99 -0.51 4.15
N LEU A 44 -6.52 0.49 3.39
CA LEU A 44 -7.21 1.78 3.25
C LEU A 44 -8.59 1.63 2.60
N SER A 45 -8.74 0.68 1.68
CA SER A 45 -10.01 0.33 1.05
C SER A 45 -10.98 -0.32 2.04
N GLU A 46 -10.51 -1.31 2.81
CA GLU A 46 -11.32 -2.01 3.82
C GLU A 46 -11.86 -1.04 4.89
N LYS A 47 -11.06 -0.07 5.30
CA LYS A 47 -11.43 0.95 6.29
C LYS A 47 -12.27 2.10 5.72
N SER A 48 -12.70 2.04 4.45
CA SER A 48 -13.47 3.10 3.78
C SER A 48 -12.79 4.48 3.76
N PHE A 49 -11.47 4.54 3.97
CA PHE A 49 -10.71 5.79 3.92
C PHE A 49 -10.64 6.33 2.49
N ILE A 50 -10.43 5.44 1.50
CA ILE A 50 -10.35 5.83 0.09
C ILE A 50 -11.68 6.44 -0.39
N SER A 51 -12.81 5.82 -0.08
CA SER A 51 -14.13 6.30 -0.50
C SER A 51 -14.52 7.64 0.15
N THR A 52 -14.09 7.87 1.39
CA THR A 52 -14.37 9.11 2.12
C THR A 52 -13.52 10.26 1.60
N SER A 53 -12.22 10.03 1.36
CA SER A 53 -11.30 11.04 0.85
C SER A 53 -11.66 11.49 -0.58
N ILE A 54 -12.02 10.56 -1.47
CA ILE A 54 -12.44 10.88 -2.85
C ILE A 54 -13.72 11.73 -2.85
N LYS A 55 -14.68 11.46 -1.94
CA LYS A 55 -15.88 12.30 -1.81
C LYS A 55 -15.56 13.72 -1.36
N LYS A 56 -14.58 13.87 -0.46
CA LYS A 56 -14.20 15.17 0.10
C LYS A 56 -13.43 16.04 -0.90
N GLU A 57 -12.66 15.45 -1.80
CA GLU A 57 -11.97 16.18 -2.88
C GLU A 57 -12.92 16.70 -3.98
N LYS A 58 -14.11 16.10 -4.11
CA LYS A 58 -15.12 16.51 -5.11
C LYS A 58 -16.10 17.58 -4.59
N MET A 59 -16.03 17.94 -3.30
CA MET A 59 -16.81 19.01 -2.66
C MET A 59 -15.99 20.28 -2.56
#